data_AF-A0A920PEG8-F1
#
_entry.id   AF-A0A920PEG8-F1
#
_cell.length_a   1.000
_cell.length_b   1.000
_cell.length_c   1.000
_cell.angle_alpha   90.00
_cell.angle_beta   90.00
_cell.angle_gamma   90.00
#
_symmetry.space_group_name_H-M   'P 1'
#
loop_
_entity.id
_entity.type
_entity.pdbx_description
1 polymer ?
#
loop_
_entity_poly.entity_id
_entity_poly.type
_entity_poly.pdbx_seq_one_letter_code
_entity_poly.pdbx_strand_id
1 'polypeptide(L)'
;MIPMKNHLIDNVLLILLAFEYLLFGLWGLVDPIALSNMIGFTFNEITSFSEFRAQYTFFTALGVLSVIAIFRNELQIRTYFILALLTGVLLLGERWVYF
;
A
#
# COMPACT_ATOMS: atom_id res chain seq x y z
N MET A 1 3.48 23.56 21.10
CA MET A 1 4.26 22.38 21.56
C MET A 1 4.38 21.45 20.36
N ILE A 2 5.52 21.47 19.67
CA ILE A 2 5.77 20.58 18.53
C ILE A 2 6.05 19.20 19.13
N PRO A 3 5.28 18.15 18.81
CA PRO A 3 5.50 16.84 19.39
C PRO A 3 6.94 16.40 19.07
N MET A 4 7.65 15.96 20.10
CA MET A 4 9.01 15.45 19.99
C MET A 4 8.98 14.22 19.06
N LYS A 5 9.60 14.32 17.89
CA LYS A 5 9.61 13.25 16.87
C LYS A 5 10.31 12.02 17.44
N ASN A 6 9.53 11.00 17.84
CA ASN A 6 10.07 9.73 18.29
C ASN A 6 10.50 8.90 17.08
N HIS A 7 11.72 9.16 16.61
CA HIS A 7 12.35 8.53 15.45
C HIS A 7 12.30 6.99 15.50
N LEU A 8 12.32 6.38 16.69
CA LEU A 8 12.19 4.93 16.85
C LEU A 8 10.79 4.43 16.46
N ILE A 9 9.74 5.14 16.88
CA ILE A 9 8.35 4.76 16.58
C ILE A 9 8.09 4.93 15.08
N ASP A 10 8.53 6.06 14.49
CA ASP A 10 8.37 6.32 13.06
C ASP A 10 9.04 5.25 12.20
N ASN A 11 10.23 4.79 12.61
CA ASN A 11 10.92 3.72 11.91
C ASN A 11 10.22 2.37 12.04
N VAL A 12 9.73 2.01 13.23
CA VAL A 12 8.98 0.76 13.42
C VAL A 12 7.70 0.76 12.58
N LEU A 13 6.98 1.87 12.56
CA LEU A 13 5.79 2.03 11.72
C LEU A 13 6.11 1.92 10.23
N LEU A 14 7.17 2.59 9.75
CA LEU A 14 7.60 2.48 8.35
C LEU A 14 8.06 1.06 8.00
N ILE A 15 8.69 0.33 8.91
CA ILE A 15 9.08 -1.07 8.71
C ILE A 15 7.83 -1.95 8.60
N LEU A 16 6.85 -1.78 9.48
CA LEU A 16 5.60 -2.53 9.42
C LEU A 16 4.86 -2.28 8.10
N LEU A 17 4.72 -1.02 7.71
CA LEU A 17 4.08 -0.64 6.45
C LEU A 17 4.87 -1.18 5.25
N ALA A 18 6.19 -1.02 5.24
CA ALA A 18 7.05 -1.56 4.19
C ALA A 18 6.87 -3.07 4.05
N PHE A 19 6.86 -3.80 5.18
CA PHE A 19 6.71 -5.24 5.20
C PHE A 19 5.35 -5.66 4.65
N GLU A 20 4.28 -5.05 5.13
CA GLU A 20 2.91 -5.33 4.70
C GLU A 20 2.73 -5.06 3.20
N TYR A 21 3.05 -3.85 2.74
CA TYR A 21 2.88 -3.46 1.34
C TYR A 21 3.78 -4.25 0.38
N LEU A 22 4.99 -4.63 0.79
CA LEU A 22 5.87 -5.48 -0.02
C LEU A 22 5.39 -6.93 -0.08
N LEU A 23 4.97 -7.52 1.05
CA LEU A 23 4.49 -8.90 1.07
C LEU A 23 3.23 -9.05 0.21
N PHE A 24 2.22 -8.24 0.48
CA PHE A 24 0.97 -8.32 -0.26
C PHE A 24 1.14 -7.83 -1.71
N GLY A 25 1.94 -6.80 -1.94
CA GLY A 25 2.25 -6.30 -3.28
C GLY A 25 2.95 -7.34 -4.16
N LEU A 26 4.00 -7.98 -3.65
CA LEU A 26 4.73 -9.02 -4.39
C LEU A 26 3.88 -10.28 -4.57
N TRP A 27 3.13 -10.68 -3.55
CA TRP A 27 2.25 -11.85 -3.65
C TRP A 27 1.16 -11.63 -4.70
N GLY A 28 0.52 -10.46 -4.72
CA GLY A 28 -0.48 -10.13 -5.74
C GLY A 28 0.11 -10.01 -7.15
N LEU A 29 1.44 -9.84 -7.27
CA LEU A 29 2.15 -9.83 -8.54
C LEU A 29 2.49 -11.23 -9.05
N VAL A 30 2.90 -12.13 -8.14
CA VAL A 30 3.34 -13.50 -8.43
C VAL A 30 2.14 -14.43 -8.61
N ASP A 31 1.16 -14.36 -7.71
CA ASP A 31 -0.05 -15.18 -7.74
C ASP A 31 -1.31 -14.34 -7.46
N PRO A 32 -1.74 -13.55 -8.46
CA PRO A 32 -2.95 -12.73 -8.34
C PRO A 32 -4.22 -13.58 -8.14
N ILE A 33 -4.24 -14.84 -8.60
CA ILE A 33 -5.41 -15.72 -8.51
C ILE A 33 -5.59 -16.24 -7.09
N ALA A 34 -4.51 -16.72 -6.47
CA ALA A 34 -4.57 -17.14 -5.06
C ALA A 34 -4.99 -15.97 -4.16
N LEU A 35 -4.46 -14.78 -4.44
CA LEU A 35 -4.72 -13.61 -3.60
C LEU A 35 -6.14 -13.04 -3.81
N SER A 36 -6.66 -13.04 -5.04
CA SER A 36 -8.05 -12.67 -5.31
C SER A 36 -9.04 -13.63 -4.65
N ASN A 37 -8.77 -14.94 -4.70
CA ASN A 37 -9.59 -15.95 -4.04
C ASN A 37 -9.58 -15.80 -2.51
N MET A 38 -8.42 -15.41 -1.92
CA MET A 38 -8.30 -15.17 -0.49
C MET A 38 -9.16 -14.00 -0.01
N ILE A 39 -9.32 -12.96 -0.84
CA ILE A 39 -10.15 -11.79 -0.54
C ILE A 39 -11.58 -11.89 -1.08
N GLY A 40 -11.97 -13.04 -1.67
CA GLY A 40 -13.30 -13.26 -2.22
C GLY A 40 -13.60 -12.53 -3.54
N PHE A 41 -12.56 -12.09 -4.26
CA PHE A 41 -12.68 -11.42 -5.55
C PHE A 41 -12.57 -12.40 -6.72
N THR A 42 -13.51 -12.33 -7.66
CA THR A 42 -13.53 -13.22 -8.85
C THR A 42 -13.25 -12.39 -10.11
N PHE A 43 -12.29 -12.85 -10.92
CA PHE A 43 -11.99 -12.21 -12.21
C PHE A 43 -13.04 -12.59 -13.26
N ASN A 44 -14.05 -11.73 -13.44
CA ASN A 44 -15.05 -11.92 -14.48
C ASN A 44 -14.59 -11.45 -15.86
N GLU A 45 -13.66 -10.49 -15.93
CA GLU A 45 -13.11 -9.97 -17.18
C GLU A 45 -11.57 -9.96 -17.19
N ILE A 46 -10.98 -10.05 -18.38
CA ILE A 46 -9.51 -10.00 -18.58
C ILE A 46 -8.93 -8.66 -18.12
N THR A 47 -9.71 -7.58 -18.27
CA THR A 47 -9.42 -6.23 -17.75
C THR A 47 -9.27 -6.22 -16.23
N SER A 48 -10.18 -6.89 -15.50
CA SER A 48 -10.13 -7.00 -14.03
C SER A 48 -8.85 -7.68 -13.52
N PHE A 49 -8.32 -8.64 -14.27
CA PHE A 49 -7.05 -9.29 -13.94
C PHE A 49 -5.85 -8.34 -14.08
N SER A 50 -5.84 -7.53 -15.15
CA SER A 50 -4.79 -6.53 -15.37
C SER A 50 -4.84 -5.41 -14.34
N GLU A 51 -6.04 -4.94 -13.99
CA GLU A 51 -6.26 -3.90 -12.97
C GLU A 51 -5.80 -4.36 -11.58
N PHE A 52 -6.13 -5.60 -11.20
CA PHE A 52 -5.68 -6.18 -9.95
C PHE A 52 -4.16 -6.22 -9.84
N ARG A 53 -3.47 -6.76 -10.85
CA ARG A 53 -2.00 -6.77 -10.85
C ARG A 53 -1.40 -5.36 -10.81
N ALA A 54 -2.01 -4.39 -11.49
CA ALA A 54 -1.58 -2.99 -11.43
C ALA A 54 -1.72 -2.41 -10.02
N GLN A 55 -2.81 -2.73 -9.31
CA GLN A 55 -3.04 -2.33 -7.93
C GLN A 55 -2.00 -2.92 -6.97
N TYR A 56 -1.65 -4.21 -7.11
CA TYR A 56 -0.61 -4.83 -6.29
C TYR A 56 0.82 -4.39 -6.67
N THR A 57 1.06 -4.02 -7.94
CA THR A 57 2.29 -3.32 -8.35
C THR A 57 2.42 -1.98 -7.62
N PHE A 58 1.32 -1.25 -7.53
CA PHE A 58 1.26 0.03 -6.83
C PHE A 58 1.54 -0.12 -5.32
N PHE A 59 0.95 -1.12 -4.67
CA PHE A 59 1.29 -1.46 -3.29
C PHE A 59 2.77 -1.81 -3.12
N THR A 60 3.34 -2.58 -4.04
CA THR A 60 4.79 -2.88 -4.03
C THR A 60 5.62 -1.59 -4.08
N ALA A 61 5.24 -0.62 -4.94
CA ALA A 61 5.93 0.67 -5.03
C ALA A 61 5.85 1.48 -3.73
N LEU A 62 4.69 1.47 -3.05
CA LEU A 62 4.51 2.10 -1.74
C LEU A 62 5.35 1.42 -0.64
N GLY A 63 5.48 0.09 -0.70
CA GLY A 63 6.37 -0.67 0.14
C GLY A 63 7.83 -0.26 -0.03
N VAL A 64 8.30 -0.14 -1.27
CA VAL A 64 9.67 0.35 -1.59
C VAL A 64 9.88 1.78 -1.11
N LEU A 65 8.91 2.68 -1.31
CA LEU A 65 8.96 4.05 -0.81
C LEU A 65 9.05 4.11 0.73
N SER A 66 8.35 3.21 1.41
CA SER A 66 8.42 3.06 2.86
C SER A 66 9.80 2.60 3.33
N VAL A 67 10.43 1.65 2.60
CA VAL A 67 11.82 1.23 2.87
C VAL A 67 12.80 2.40 2.70
N ILE A 68 12.69 3.16 1.60
CA ILE A 68 13.56 4.31 1.33
C ILE A 68 13.40 5.39 2.41
N ALA A 69 12.18 5.59 2.92
CA ALA A 69 11.89 6.57 3.96
C ALA A 69 12.53 6.25 5.31
N ILE A 70 12.79 4.97 5.61
CA ILE A 70 13.51 4.56 6.84
C ILE A 70 14.93 5.14 6.85
N PHE A 71 15.61 5.12 5.70
CA PHE A 71 16.98 5.62 5.56
C PHE A 71 17.07 7.15 5.43
N ARG A 72 15.97 7.81 5.06
CA ARG A 72 15.92 9.26 4.82
C ARG A 72 14.82 9.93 5.66
N ASN A 73 15.22 10.45 6.82
CA ASN A 73 14.34 11.19 7.75
C ASN A 73 13.52 12.30 7.11
N GLU A 74 14.09 13.01 6.14
CA GLU A 74 13.43 14.10 5.42
C GLU A 74 12.26 13.63 4.54
N LEU A 75 12.28 12.35 4.14
CA LEU A 75 11.25 11.75 3.29
C LEU A 75 10.12 11.12 4.10
N GLN A 76 10.33 10.82 5.39
CA GLN A 76 9.32 10.14 6.23
C GLN A 76 7.96 10.83 6.18
N ILE A 77 7.91 12.14 6.42
CA ILE A 77 6.64 12.88 6.45
C ILE A 77 5.96 12.92 5.08
N ARG A 78 6.75 12.93 3.99
CA ARG A 78 6.23 12.89 2.62
C ARG A 78 5.68 11.51 2.30
N THR A 79 6.39 10.45 2.69
CA THR A 79 5.94 9.07 2.51
C THR A 79 4.66 8.80 3.30
N TYR A 80 4.55 9.27 4.55
CA TYR A 80 3.30 9.18 5.31
C TYR A 80 2.15 9.93 4.64
N PHE A 81 2.39 11.13 4.11
CA PHE A 81 1.37 11.89 3.38
C PHE A 81 0.92 11.14 2.11
N ILE A 82 1.86 10.60 1.35
CA ILE A 82 1.60 9.83 0.13
C ILE A 82 0.80 8.56 0.46
N LEU A 83 1.21 7.80 1.49
CA LEU A 83 0.48 6.62 1.95
C LEU A 83 -0.94 6.96 2.40
N ALA A 84 -1.10 7.99 3.23
CA ALA A 84 -2.42 8.40 3.73
C ALA A 84 -3.35 8.87 2.59
N LEU A 85 -2.82 9.63 1.64
CA LEU A 85 -3.59 10.12 0.50
C LEU A 85 -4.02 8.97 -0.42
N LEU A 86 -3.08 8.09 -0.78
CA LEU A 86 -3.32 7.04 -1.77
C LEU A 86 -4.16 5.89 -1.19
N THR A 87 -3.86 5.45 0.03
CA THR A 87 -4.69 4.44 0.74
C THR A 87 -6.06 5.01 1.10
N GLY A 88 -6.14 6.30 1.45
CA GLY A 88 -7.40 6.99 1.72
C GLY A 88 -8.32 7.07 0.50
N VAL A 89 -7.78 7.35 -0.70
CA VAL A 89 -8.56 7.36 -1.95
C VAL A 89 -9.10 5.98 -2.29
N LEU A 90 -8.31 4.92 -2.07
CA LEU A 90 -8.75 3.54 -2.30
C LEU A 90 -9.91 3.14 -1.37
N LEU A 91 -9.86 3.53 -0.08
CA LEU A 91 -10.95 3.28 0.87
C LEU A 91 -12.22 4.07 0.56
N LEU A 92 -12.10 5.25 -0.03
CA LEU A 92 -13.24 6.09 -0.41
C LEU A 92 -13.90 5.65 -1.72
N GLY A 93 -13.18 4.96 -2.61
CA GLY A 93 -13.71 4.46 -3.89
C GLY A 93 -14.92 3.52 -3.72
N GLU A 94 -14.90 2.67 -2.70
CA GLU A 94 -15.99 1.72 -2.36
C GLU A 94 -17.29 2.43 -1.92
N ARG A 95 -17.22 3.70 -1.50
CA ARG A 95 -18.38 4.45 -0.98
C ARG A 95 -19.17 5.23 -2.03
N TRP A 96 -18.63 5.40 -3.24
CA TRP A 96 -19.27 6.21 -4.30
C TRP A 96 -19.92 5.39 -5.42
N VAL A 97 -19.85 4.05 -5.37
CA VAL A 97 -20.44 3.15 -6.39
C VAL A 97 -21.90 2.75 -6.06
N TYR A 98 -22.49 3.28 -4.98
CA TYR A 98 -23.87 3.00 -4.57
C TYR A 98 -24.83 4.21 -4.64
N PHE A 99 -24.64 5.13 -5.60
CA PHE A 99 -25.62 6.18 -5.92
C PHE A 99 -25.88 6.30 -7.42
#